data_AF-W4LZJ0-F1
#
_entry.id   AF-W4LZJ0-F1
#
_cell.length_a   1.000
_cell.length_b   1.000
_cell.length_c   1.000
_cell.angle_alpha   90.00
_cell.angle_beta   90.00
_cell.angle_gamma   90.00
#
_symmetry.space_group_name_H-M   'P 1'
#
loop_
_entity.id
_entity.type
_entity.pdbx_description
1 polymer ?
#
loop_
_entity_poly.entity_id
_entity_poly.type
_entity_poly.pdbx_seq_one_letter_code
_entity_poly.pdbx_strand_id
1 'polypeptide(L)'
;MSDKKITWENQIQYYFTQMEVGCMRAHGLDLSSYKDVRNNANAILERVSKQPDEPLFMPAGRERWPQGQIDDFKRWIENGKSLN
;
A
#
# COMPACT_ATOMS: atom_id res chain seq x y z
N MET A 1 -23.10 -7.79 10.55
CA MET A 1 -21.86 -7.13 11.02
C MET A 1 -21.63 -5.98 10.06
N SER A 2 -21.48 -4.75 10.53
CA SER A 2 -21.25 -3.62 9.63
C SER A 2 -19.91 -3.84 8.93
N ASP A 3 -19.94 -4.09 7.62
CA ASP A 3 -18.71 -4.18 6.81
C ASP A 3 -18.00 -2.84 6.93
N LYS A 4 -16.93 -2.80 7.74
CA LYS A 4 -16.12 -1.59 7.91
C LYS A 4 -15.47 -1.32 6.56
N LYS A 5 -15.97 -0.29 5.86
CA LYS A 5 -15.42 0.18 4.59
C LYS A 5 -13.92 0.43 4.76
N ILE A 6 -13.09 -0.11 3.88
CA ILE A 6 -11.63 0.11 3.90
C ILE A 6 -11.36 1.49 3.27
N THR A 7 -10.65 2.34 4.00
CA THR A 7 -10.34 3.71 3.59
C THR A 7 -8.88 4.03 3.87
N TRP A 8 -8.40 5.13 3.31
CA TRP A 8 -7.05 5.60 3.61
C TRP A 8 -6.83 5.80 5.11
N GLU A 9 -7.70 6.61 5.71
CA GLU A 9 -7.53 7.07 7.08
C GLU A 9 -7.71 5.96 8.13
N ASN A 10 -8.54 4.96 7.82
CA ASN A 10 -8.89 3.93 8.78
C ASN A 10 -8.02 2.66 8.70
N GLN A 11 -7.30 2.45 7.60
CA GLN A 11 -6.61 1.18 7.34
C GLN A 11 -5.35 1.37 6.49
N ILE A 12 -5.48 1.88 5.27
CA ILE A 12 -4.41 1.79 4.26
C ILE A 12 -3.14 2.56 4.67
N GLN A 13 -3.27 3.72 5.30
CA GLN A 13 -2.10 4.49 5.71
C GLN A 13 -1.20 3.75 6.72
N TYR A 14 -1.78 2.84 7.52
CA TYR A 14 -1.06 2.09 8.56
C TYR A 14 -0.26 0.91 8.02
N TYR A 15 -0.43 0.58 6.74
CA TYR A 15 0.32 -0.48 6.06
C TYR A 15 1.73 -0.08 5.65
N PHE A 16 2.00 1.22 5.63
CA PHE A 16 3.31 1.78 5.31
C PHE A 16 4.03 2.17 6.59
N THR A 17 5.16 1.53 6.84
CA THR A 17 6.08 1.84 7.92
C THR A 17 6.84 3.14 7.62
N GLN A 18 7.31 3.81 8.68
CA GLN A 18 8.14 5.02 8.52
C GLN A 18 9.43 4.76 7.73
N MET A 19 9.97 3.53 7.81
CA MET A 19 11.13 3.13 7.01
C MET A 19 10.81 3.09 5.52
N GLU A 20 9.68 2.49 5.12
CA GLU A 20 9.24 2.47 3.72
C GLU A 20 8.92 3.87 3.22
N VAL A 21 8.28 4.71 4.05
CA VAL A 21 8.02 6.12 3.73
C VAL A 21 9.32 6.87 3.46
N GLY A 22 10.32 6.72 4.35
CA GLY A 22 11.64 7.35 4.18
C GLY A 22 12.37 6.89 2.92
N CYS A 23 12.37 5.58 2.67
CA CYS A 23 12.98 4.98 1.48
C CYS A 23 12.31 5.49 0.20
N MET A 24 10.98 5.43 0.11
CA MET A 24 10.26 5.81 -1.11
C MET A 24 10.28 7.31 -1.36
N ARG A 25 10.31 8.15 -0.31
CA ARG A 25 10.52 9.59 -0.46
C ARG A 25 11.84 9.91 -1.16
N ALA A 26 12.92 9.19 -0.85
CA ALA A 26 14.20 9.33 -1.54
C ALA A 26 14.11 8.96 -3.04
N HIS A 27 13.10 8.18 -3.42
CA HIS A 27 12.78 7.80 -4.80
C HIS A 27 11.62 8.60 -5.42
N GLY A 28 11.16 9.67 -4.76
CA GLY A 28 10.15 10.59 -5.30
C GLY A 28 8.69 10.16 -5.10
N LEU A 29 8.41 9.19 -4.23
CA LEU A 29 7.05 8.76 -3.88
C LEU A 29 6.83 8.84 -2.36
N ASP A 30 5.90 9.67 -1.89
CA ASP A 30 5.58 9.73 -0.46
C ASP A 30 4.48 8.74 -0.07
N LEU A 31 4.86 7.60 0.52
CA LEU A 31 3.90 6.59 0.99
C LEU A 31 3.04 7.02 2.19
N SER A 32 3.31 8.17 2.82
CA SER A 32 2.44 8.76 3.83
C SER A 32 1.44 9.76 3.26
N SER A 33 1.54 10.08 1.97
CA SER A 33 0.62 10.98 1.27
C SER A 33 -0.49 10.18 0.59
N TYR A 34 -1.74 10.43 1.00
CA TYR A 34 -2.92 9.87 0.33
C TYR A 34 -2.88 10.14 -1.18
N LYS A 35 -2.53 11.37 -1.59
CA LYS A 35 -2.50 11.76 -3.00
C LYS A 35 -1.51 10.90 -3.78
N ASP A 36 -0.31 10.71 -3.24
CA ASP A 36 0.75 9.96 -3.90
C ASP A 36 0.40 8.48 -3.98
N VAL A 37 -0.06 7.88 -2.87
CA VAL A 37 -0.47 6.48 -2.86
C VAL A 37 -1.69 6.25 -3.76
N ARG A 38 -2.69 7.13 -3.74
CA ARG A 38 -3.86 7.05 -4.63
C ARG A 38 -3.45 7.07 -6.10
N ASN A 39 -2.57 7.98 -6.49
CA ASN A 39 -2.14 8.15 -7.87
C ASN A 39 -1.28 6.97 -8.35
N ASN A 40 -0.55 6.32 -7.45
CA ASN A 40 0.35 5.20 -7.76
C ASN A 40 -0.19 3.84 -7.31
N ALA A 41 -1.46 3.76 -6.90
CA ALA A 41 -2.00 2.60 -6.18
C ALA A 41 -1.84 1.29 -6.94
N ASN A 42 -2.07 1.27 -8.25
CA ASN A 42 -1.93 0.06 -9.06
C ASN A 42 -0.47 -0.41 -9.14
N ALA A 43 0.49 0.52 -9.27
CA ALA A 43 1.91 0.20 -9.29
C ALA A 43 2.38 -0.30 -7.92
N ILE A 44 1.86 0.29 -6.83
CA ILE A 44 2.13 -0.18 -5.47
C ILE A 44 1.57 -1.59 -5.29
N LEU A 45 0.31 -1.83 -5.67
CA LEU A 45 -0.33 -3.15 -5.59
C LEU A 45 0.48 -4.20 -6.36
N GLU A 46 0.93 -3.88 -7.57
CA GLU A 46 1.77 -4.79 -8.35
C GLU A 46 3.03 -5.17 -7.57
N ARG A 47 3.76 -4.20 -7.01
CA ARG A 47 5.03 -4.44 -6.31
C ARG A 47 4.87 -5.16 -4.97
N VAL A 48 3.85 -4.81 -4.18
CA VAL A 48 3.59 -5.47 -2.88
C VAL A 48 2.97 -6.85 -3.00
N SER A 49 2.46 -7.20 -4.19
CA SER A 49 1.93 -8.53 -4.48
C SER A 49 3.01 -9.55 -4.87
N LYS A 50 4.19 -9.08 -5.32
CA LYS A 50 5.31 -9.91 -5.76
C LYS A 50 5.86 -10.79 -4.63
N GLN A 51 6.53 -11.86 -5.01
CA GLN A 51 7.32 -12.71 -4.11
C GLN A 51 8.66 -12.05 -3.77
N PRO A 52 9.26 -12.35 -2.61
CA PRO A 52 10.51 -11.72 -2.17
C PRO A 52 11.71 -11.89 -3.11
N ASP A 53 11.71 -12.94 -3.94
CA ASP A 53 12.74 -13.26 -4.93
C ASP A 53 12.50 -12.62 -6.30
N GLU A 54 11.34 -12.00 -6.51
CA GLU A 54 11.01 -11.33 -7.77
C GLU A 54 11.65 -9.93 -7.88
N PRO A 55 12.03 -9.53 -9.10
CA PRO A 55 12.57 -8.19 -9.34
C PRO A 55 11.54 -7.10 -8.96
N LEU A 56 12.04 -6.01 -8.37
CA LEU A 56 11.22 -4.88 -7.91
C LEU A 56 10.22 -5.25 -6.80
N PHE A 57 10.44 -6.37 -6.09
CA PHE A 57 9.72 -6.70 -4.88
C PHE A 57 9.73 -5.52 -3.90
N MET A 58 8.54 -5.22 -3.38
CA MET A 58 8.39 -4.32 -2.26
C MET A 58 7.56 -5.04 -1.19
N PRO A 59 7.84 -4.78 0.09
CA PRO A 59 8.81 -3.82 0.61
C PRO A 59 10.25 -4.35 0.74
N ALA A 60 11.23 -3.49 0.43
CA ALA A 60 12.64 -3.85 0.53
C ALA A 60 13.08 -4.02 2.00
N GLY A 61 13.82 -5.09 2.29
CA GLY A 61 14.42 -5.32 3.61
C GLY A 61 13.47 -5.84 4.69
N ARG A 62 12.25 -6.27 4.34
CA ARG A 62 11.35 -6.97 5.26
C ARG A 62 10.50 -8.03 4.55
N GLU A 63 9.72 -8.75 5.35
CA GLU A 63 8.77 -9.74 4.85
C GLU A 63 7.69 -9.13 3.96
N ARG A 64 7.21 -9.94 3.02
CA ARG A 64 6.07 -9.65 2.15
C ARG A 64 4.85 -9.23 2.97
N TRP A 65 4.04 -8.34 2.40
CA TRP A 65 2.73 -8.04 2.99
C TRP A 65 1.91 -9.32 3.16
N PRO A 66 1.26 -9.53 4.32
CA PRO A 66 0.30 -10.62 4.48
C PRO A 66 -0.76 -10.57 3.40
N GLN A 67 -1.27 -11.72 2.96
CA GLN A 67 -2.23 -11.76 1.86
C GLN A 67 -3.49 -10.92 2.14
N GLY A 68 -3.97 -10.90 3.39
CA GLY A 68 -5.10 -10.05 3.79
C GLY A 68 -4.83 -8.55 3.60
N GLN A 69 -3.59 -8.09 3.80
CA GLN A 69 -3.19 -6.70 3.57
C GLN A 69 -3.21 -6.35 2.08
N ILE A 70 -2.77 -7.28 1.22
CA ILE A 70 -2.84 -7.14 -0.24
C ILE A 70 -4.30 -7.11 -0.70
N ASP A 71 -5.13 -8.00 -0.17
CA ASP A 71 -6.55 -8.09 -0.50
C ASP A 71 -7.31 -6.83 -0.07
N ASP A 72 -7.02 -6.29 1.11
CA ASP A 72 -7.60 -5.04 1.60
C ASP A 72 -7.17 -3.84 0.73
N PHE A 73 -5.90 -3.78 0.34
CA PHE A 73 -5.40 -2.75 -0.57
C PHE A 73 -6.05 -2.83 -1.95
N LYS A 74 -6.23 -4.05 -2.48
CA LYS A 74 -6.95 -4.30 -3.74
C LYS A 74 -8.42 -3.87 -3.64
N ARG A 75 -9.12 -4.23 -2.56
CA ARG A 75 -10.51 -3.81 -2.33
C ARG A 75 -10.64 -2.30 -2.22
N TRP A 76 -9.71 -1.63 -1.55
CA TRP A 76 -9.68 -0.16 -1.51
C TRP A 76 -9.50 0.46 -2.90
N ILE A 77 -8.67 -0.14 -3.75
CA ILE A 77 -8.49 0.28 -5.15
C ILE A 77 -9.80 0.15 -5.93
N GLU A 78 -10.46 -1.00 -5.83
CA GLU A 78 -11.73 -1.33 -6.52
C GLU A 78 -12.88 -0.43 -6.04
N ASN A 79 -12.91 -0.08 -4.75
CA ASN A 79 -13.91 0.81 -4.14
C ASN A 79 -13.61 2.31 -4.35
N GLY A 80 -12.76 2.66 -5.32
CA GLY A 80 -12.53 4.05 -5.72
C GLY A 80 -11.48 4.81 -4.90
N LYS A 81 -10.68 4.12 -4.07
CA LYS A 81 -9.56 4.69 -3.30
C LYS A 81 -10.01 5.80 -2.37
N SER A 82 -11.05 5.56 -1.59
CA SER A 82 -11.64 6.57 -0.70
C SER A 82 -10.68 7.00 0.41
N LEU A 83 -10.66 8.30 0.69
CA LEU A 83 -9.93 8.87 1.82
C LEU A 83 -10.56 8.45 3.16
N ASN A 84 -11.89 8.59 3.26
CA ASN A 84 -12.71 8.30 4.44
C ASN A 84 -13.92 7.38 4.16
#